data_AF-A0A7V7ZLV1-F1
#
_entry.id   AF-A0A7V7ZLV1-F1
#
_cell.length_a   1.000
_cell.length_b   1.000
_cell.length_c   1.000
_cell.angle_alpha   90.00
_cell.angle_beta   90.00
_cell.angle_gamma   90.00
#
_symmetry.space_group_name_H-M   'P 1'
#
loop_
_entity.id
_entity.type
_entity.pdbx_description
1 polymer ?
#
loop_
_entity_poly.entity_id
_entity_poly.type
_entity_poly.pdbx_seq_one_letter_code
_entity_poly.pdbx_strand_id
1 'polypeptide(L)'
;MTQPERESSPSLSVRAQRLRWLRLLAPHLLTACVAVAVSLALSAWLRPAPASLPAPGAAAAPSATPAPTSTPAPTSPPLAAGVARQEIADLRAADGRLWTTVYALKAVGQLADAEGALRTNDMPSVDQALIAADYSLSLASSHADDTQKSPIDQFHRTLDRIHGDLYLYPDHMDTRLAQLRQLLLTLVDEPKK
;
A
#
# COMPACT_ATOMS: atom_id res chain seq x y z
N MET A 1 72.95 17.84 31.54
CA MET A 1 71.90 16.80 31.55
C MET A 1 70.79 17.27 30.62
N THR A 2 70.79 16.74 29.40
CA THR A 2 69.89 17.08 28.31
C THR A 2 69.04 15.86 27.99
N GLN A 3 67.72 15.98 28.09
CA GLN A 3 66.81 15.14 27.32
C GLN A 3 65.45 15.85 27.15
N PRO A 4 65.03 16.16 25.92
CA PRO A 4 63.65 16.48 25.58
C PRO A 4 62.91 15.18 25.24
N GLU A 5 61.99 14.75 26.09
CA GLU A 5 61.09 13.63 25.76
C GLU A 5 60.01 14.12 24.79
N ARG A 6 59.91 13.34 23.71
CA ARG A 6 59.03 13.46 22.58
C ARG A 6 57.60 13.05 22.96
N GLU A 7 56.69 13.33 22.01
CA GLU A 7 55.52 12.50 21.68
C GLU A 7 54.35 12.55 22.69
N SER A 8 53.08 12.58 22.31
CA SER A 8 52.46 12.33 21.02
C SER A 8 51.00 12.80 21.01
N SER A 9 50.57 13.22 19.82
CA SER A 9 49.30 13.86 19.49
C SER A 9 48.06 12.95 19.70
N PRO A 10 47.13 13.27 20.63
CA PRO A 10 45.88 12.53 20.77
C PRO A 10 44.82 12.88 19.70
N SER A 11 45.06 13.86 18.82
CA SER A 11 44.05 14.43 17.92
C SER A 11 43.87 13.68 16.58
N LEU A 12 44.84 12.85 16.16
CA LEU A 12 44.78 12.14 14.88
C LEU A 12 43.95 10.85 14.94
N SER A 13 43.89 10.19 16.10
CA SER A 13 43.18 8.93 16.30
C SER A 13 41.65 9.08 16.21
N VAL A 14 41.09 10.12 16.84
CA VAL A 14 39.65 10.41 16.85
C VAL A 14 39.13 10.76 15.45
N ARG A 15 39.92 11.46 14.64
CA ARG A 15 39.56 11.86 13.27
C ARG A 15 39.52 10.67 12.32
N ALA A 16 40.53 9.79 12.39
CA ALA A 16 40.60 8.57 11.57
C ALA A 16 39.49 7.57 11.93
N GLN A 17 39.13 7.48 13.21
CA GLN A 17 38.04 6.63 13.69
C GLN A 17 36.68 7.15 13.21
N ARG A 18 36.40 8.45 13.33
CA ARG A 18 35.16 9.06 12.78
C ARG A 18 35.02 8.88 11.27
N LEU A 19 36.10 9.02 10.49
CA LEU A 19 36.07 8.80 9.04
C LEU A 19 35.77 7.34 8.66
N ARG A 20 36.19 6.36 9.47
CA ARG A 20 35.82 4.94 9.29
C ARG A 20 34.34 4.71 9.58
N TRP A 21 33.80 5.28 10.67
CA TRP A 21 32.37 5.20 10.99
C TRP A 21 31.49 5.87 9.93
N LEU A 22 31.90 7.02 9.38
CA LEU A 22 31.20 7.66 8.26
C LEU A 22 31.22 6.80 6.99
N ARG A 23 32.33 6.12 6.69
CA ARG A 23 32.41 5.23 5.51
C ARG A 23 31.54 3.97 5.66
N LEU A 24 31.36 3.44 6.87
CA LEU A 24 30.45 2.32 7.11
C LEU A 24 28.97 2.72 7.01
N LEU A 25 28.61 3.94 7.39
CA LEU A 25 27.23 4.45 7.30
C LEU A 25 26.88 5.05 5.92
N ALA A 26 27.89 5.45 5.14
CA ALA A 26 27.73 6.00 3.80
C ALA A 26 26.84 5.18 2.86
N PRO A 27 27.00 3.84 2.72
CA PRO A 27 26.14 3.08 1.83
C PRO A 27 24.68 3.08 2.29
N HIS A 28 24.42 3.04 3.61
CA HIS A 28 23.07 3.02 4.16
C HIS A 28 22.35 4.35 3.99
N LEU A 29 23.07 5.48 4.16
CA LEU A 29 22.54 6.81 3.88
C LEU A 29 22.19 6.99 2.40
N LEU A 30 23.00 6.43 1.50
CA LEU A 30 22.74 6.51 0.07
C LEU A 30 21.48 5.70 -0.31
N THR A 31 21.32 4.49 0.20
CA THR A 31 20.08 3.71 0.02
C THR A 31 18.87 4.40 0.62
N ALA A 32 18.99 5.03 1.79
CA ALA A 32 17.89 5.77 2.40
C ALA A 32 17.48 6.97 1.53
N CYS A 33 18.44 7.74 1.01
CA CYS A 33 18.17 8.84 0.09
C CYS A 33 17.50 8.36 -1.21
N VAL A 34 17.96 7.24 -1.78
CA VAL A 34 17.35 6.66 -2.99
C VAL A 34 15.92 6.18 -2.70
N ALA A 35 15.68 5.51 -1.58
CA ALA A 35 14.35 5.08 -1.19
C ALA A 35 13.39 6.27 -1.00
N VAL A 36 13.84 7.34 -0.35
CA VAL A 36 13.06 8.58 -0.19
C VAL A 36 12.79 9.24 -1.53
N ALA A 37 13.78 9.31 -2.43
CA ALA A 37 13.60 9.88 -3.76
C ALA A 37 12.60 9.08 -4.60
N VAL A 38 12.68 7.74 -4.57
CA VAL A 38 11.74 6.85 -5.27
C VAL A 38 10.35 6.98 -4.67
N SER A 39 10.22 7.02 -3.34
CA SER A 39 8.93 7.21 -2.66
C SER A 39 8.29 8.55 -3.02
N LEU A 40 9.06 9.64 -3.07
CA LEU A 40 8.58 10.96 -3.47
C LEU A 40 8.18 10.99 -4.95
N ALA A 41 8.96 10.37 -5.83
CA ALA A 41 8.64 10.27 -7.25
C ALA A 41 7.33 9.51 -7.47
N LEU A 42 7.15 8.38 -6.79
CA LEU A 42 5.91 7.60 -6.84
C LEU A 42 4.72 8.40 -6.29
N SER A 43 4.91 9.10 -5.16
CA SER A 43 3.86 9.94 -4.55
C SER A 43 3.45 11.11 -5.45
N ALA A 44 4.39 11.69 -6.20
CA ALA A 44 4.11 12.73 -7.18
C ALA A 44 3.38 12.17 -8.41
N TRP A 45 3.71 10.95 -8.83
CA TRP A 45 3.07 10.28 -9.97
C TRP A 45 1.64 9.83 -9.70
N LEU A 46 1.36 9.33 -8.49
CA LEU A 46 0.02 8.89 -8.09
C LEU A 46 -0.87 10.02 -7.58
N ARG A 47 -0.36 11.26 -7.50
CA ARG A 47 -1.15 12.39 -7.00
C ARG A 47 -2.26 12.75 -8.01
N PRO A 48 -3.55 12.65 -7.63
CA PRO A 48 -4.64 13.12 -8.47
C PRO A 48 -4.48 14.63 -8.69
N ALA A 49 -4.64 15.08 -9.94
CA ALA A 49 -4.70 16.51 -10.23
C ALA A 49 -5.84 17.15 -9.41
N PRO A 50 -5.63 18.34 -8.80
CA PRO A 50 -6.70 19.00 -8.07
C PRO A 50 -7.85 19.29 -9.04
N ALA A 51 -9.00 18.66 -8.78
CA ALA A 51 -10.23 18.97 -9.48
C ALA A 51 -10.58 20.43 -9.17
N SER A 52 -10.44 21.31 -10.16
CA SER A 52 -10.94 22.67 -10.10
C SER A 52 -12.46 22.60 -9.89
N LEU A 53 -12.92 22.94 -8.69
CA LEU A 53 -14.35 23.16 -8.48
C LEU A 53 -14.81 24.29 -9.41
N PRO A 54 -15.87 24.09 -10.20
CA PRO A 54 -16.46 25.19 -10.96
C PRO A 54 -16.98 26.23 -9.95
N ALA A 55 -16.47 27.47 -10.08
CA ALA A 55 -16.98 28.60 -9.34
C ALA A 55 -18.48 28.79 -9.63
N PRO A 56 -19.31 29.18 -8.64
CA PRO A 56 -20.71 29.49 -8.89
C PRO A 56 -20.78 30.75 -9.76
N GLY A 57 -21.03 30.56 -11.06
CA GLY A 57 -21.25 31.63 -12.02
C GLY A 57 -22.52 32.38 -11.67
N ALA A 58 -22.37 33.69 -11.46
CA ALA A 58 -23.50 34.61 -11.29
C ALA A 58 -24.44 34.52 -12.50
N ALA A 59 -25.74 34.49 -12.22
CA ALA A 59 -26.80 34.44 -13.21
C ALA A 59 -26.73 35.65 -14.15
N ALA A 60 -26.45 35.41 -15.43
CA ALA A 60 -26.66 36.37 -16.50
C ALA A 60 -28.03 36.12 -17.15
N ALA A 61 -28.76 37.22 -17.39
CA ALA A 61 -30.11 37.26 -17.95
C ALA A 61 -30.23 36.54 -19.32
N PRO A 62 -31.42 36.02 -19.67
CA PRO A 62 -31.60 35.28 -20.92
C PRO A 62 -31.56 36.21 -22.13
N SER A 63 -30.53 36.07 -22.96
CA SER A 63 -30.53 36.59 -24.33
C SER A 63 -30.90 35.45 -25.28
N ALA A 64 -31.97 35.64 -26.05
CA ALA A 64 -32.48 34.66 -26.99
C ALA A 64 -31.45 34.36 -28.08
N THR A 65 -31.11 33.08 -28.25
CA THR A 65 -30.22 32.56 -29.30
C THR A 65 -30.95 31.42 -30.03
N PRO A 66 -30.87 31.35 -31.38
CA PRO A 66 -31.80 30.58 -32.21
C PRO A 66 -31.68 29.06 -32.04
N ALA A 67 -32.78 28.38 -32.40
CA ALA A 67 -32.99 26.94 -32.25
C ALA A 67 -31.89 26.09 -32.93
N PRO A 68 -31.39 25.03 -32.28
CA PRO A 68 -30.48 24.08 -32.90
C PRO A 68 -31.22 23.20 -33.92
N THR A 69 -30.70 23.17 -35.15
CA THR A 69 -31.04 22.16 -36.15
C THR A 69 -30.76 20.77 -35.57
N SER A 70 -31.79 19.94 -35.50
CA SER A 70 -31.72 18.56 -35.01
C SER A 70 -30.82 17.73 -35.92
N THR A 71 -29.64 17.38 -35.43
CA THR A 71 -28.85 16.29 -35.99
C THR A 71 -29.54 14.98 -35.61
N PRO A 72 -29.87 14.07 -36.56
CA PRO A 72 -30.49 12.79 -36.21
C PRO A 72 -29.53 11.97 -35.35
N ALA A 73 -29.97 11.63 -34.14
CA ALA A 73 -29.23 10.74 -33.26
C ALA A 73 -29.12 9.35 -33.92
N PRO A 74 -27.93 8.71 -33.95
CA PRO A 74 -27.82 7.35 -34.39
C PRO A 74 -28.63 6.46 -33.43
N THR A 75 -29.75 5.94 -33.93
CA THR A 75 -30.55 4.96 -33.21
C THR A 75 -29.79 3.65 -33.21
N SER A 76 -28.93 3.46 -32.21
CA SER A 76 -28.30 2.16 -31.99
C SER A 76 -29.38 1.15 -31.65
N PRO A 77 -29.40 -0.05 -32.28
CA PRO A 77 -30.39 -1.06 -31.99
C PRO A 77 -30.31 -1.45 -30.50
N PRO A 78 -31.45 -1.74 -29.85
CA PRO A 78 -31.52 -2.00 -28.41
C PRO A 78 -30.59 -3.14 -27.94
N LEU A 79 -30.30 -4.08 -28.84
CA LEU A 79 -29.38 -5.18 -28.60
C LEU A 79 -27.91 -4.70 -28.46
N ALA A 80 -27.47 -3.73 -29.28
CA ALA A 80 -26.13 -3.18 -29.20
C ALA A 80 -25.91 -2.37 -27.92
N ALA A 81 -26.95 -1.67 -27.45
CA ALA A 81 -26.91 -0.97 -26.16
C ALA A 81 -26.87 -1.95 -24.97
N GLY A 82 -27.55 -3.10 -25.06
CA GLY A 82 -27.50 -4.16 -24.05
C GLY A 82 -26.12 -4.83 -23.96
N VAL A 83 -25.52 -5.17 -25.11
CA VAL A 83 -24.17 -5.76 -25.17
C VAL A 83 -23.11 -4.81 -24.62
N ALA A 84 -23.15 -3.52 -24.98
CA ALA A 84 -22.22 -2.53 -24.44
C ALA A 84 -22.35 -2.36 -22.92
N ARG A 85 -23.57 -2.43 -22.36
CA ARG A 85 -23.77 -2.38 -20.90
C ARG A 85 -23.23 -3.62 -20.21
N GLN A 86 -23.40 -4.80 -20.81
CA GLN A 86 -22.85 -6.04 -20.29
C GLN A 86 -21.32 -6.02 -20.29
N GLU A 87 -20.71 -5.58 -21.40
CA GLU A 87 -19.25 -5.48 -21.51
C GLU A 87 -18.66 -4.50 -20.48
N ILE A 88 -19.32 -3.36 -20.23
CA ILE A 88 -18.91 -2.43 -19.17
C ILE A 88 -19.05 -3.06 -17.78
N ALA A 89 -20.11 -3.85 -17.53
CA ALA A 89 -20.29 -4.54 -16.27
C ALA A 89 -19.22 -5.61 -16.05
N ASP A 90 -18.89 -6.38 -17.08
CA ASP A 90 -17.85 -7.42 -17.06
C ASP A 90 -16.46 -6.81 -16.83
N LEU A 91 -16.15 -5.69 -17.50
CA LEU A 91 -14.91 -4.94 -17.28
C LEU A 91 -14.78 -4.42 -15.85
N ARG A 92 -15.87 -3.93 -15.26
CA ARG A 92 -15.87 -3.48 -13.86
C ARG A 92 -15.67 -4.64 -12.89
N ALA A 93 -16.27 -5.80 -13.17
CA ALA A 93 -16.06 -7.00 -12.37
C ALA A 93 -14.60 -7.49 -12.46
N ALA A 94 -14.00 -7.43 -13.66
CA ALA A 94 -12.59 -7.77 -13.85
C ALA A 94 -11.65 -6.80 -13.12
N ASP A 95 -11.92 -5.49 -13.18
CA ASP A 95 -11.16 -4.47 -12.46
C ASP A 95 -11.25 -4.66 -10.94
N GLY A 96 -12.47 -4.91 -10.41
CA GLY A 96 -12.68 -5.21 -8.99
C GLY A 96 -11.85 -6.41 -8.51
N ARG A 97 -11.85 -7.51 -9.27
CA ARG A 97 -11.03 -8.70 -8.98
C ARG A 97 -9.53 -8.42 -9.02
N LEU A 98 -9.09 -7.53 -9.90
CA LEU A 98 -7.68 -7.17 -9.98
C LEU A 98 -7.28 -6.38 -8.74
N TRP A 99 -8.10 -5.40 -8.33
CA TRP A 99 -7.87 -4.63 -7.11
C TRP A 99 -7.93 -5.49 -5.84
N THR A 100 -8.87 -6.44 -5.73
CA THR A 100 -8.89 -7.37 -4.58
C THR A 100 -7.60 -8.16 -4.47
N THR A 101 -7.10 -8.67 -5.59
CA THR A 101 -5.85 -9.43 -5.67
C THR A 101 -4.66 -8.57 -5.24
N VAL A 102 -4.58 -7.32 -5.72
CA VAL A 102 -3.50 -6.38 -5.37
C VAL A 102 -3.49 -6.09 -3.87
N TYR A 103 -4.65 -5.78 -3.29
CA TYR A 103 -4.74 -5.47 -1.86
C TYR A 103 -4.53 -6.70 -0.98
N ALA A 104 -4.97 -7.89 -1.42
CA ALA A 104 -4.67 -9.14 -0.74
C ALA A 104 -3.16 -9.43 -0.73
N LEU A 105 -2.47 -9.27 -1.86
CA LEU A 105 -1.01 -9.44 -1.92
C LEU A 105 -0.27 -8.40 -1.07
N LYS A 106 -0.79 -7.18 -0.97
CA LYS A 106 -0.25 -6.17 -0.06
C LYS A 106 -0.37 -6.59 1.41
N ALA A 107 -1.51 -7.15 1.81
CA ALA A 107 -1.70 -7.69 3.16
C ALA A 107 -0.72 -8.84 3.46
N VAL A 108 -0.43 -9.71 2.48
CA VAL A 108 0.61 -10.76 2.60
C VAL A 108 1.97 -10.17 2.90
N GLY A 109 2.37 -9.09 2.20
CA GLY A 109 3.63 -8.40 2.46
C GLY A 109 3.71 -7.84 3.89
N GLN A 110 2.63 -7.19 4.34
CA GLN A 110 2.57 -6.61 5.69
C GLN A 110 2.59 -7.68 6.79
N LEU A 111 2.00 -8.87 6.55
CA LEU A 111 2.13 -10.00 7.45
C LEU A 111 3.57 -10.53 7.52
N ALA A 112 4.30 -10.54 6.40
CA ALA A 112 5.71 -10.92 6.39
C ALA A 112 6.59 -9.90 7.14
N ASP A 113 6.27 -8.61 7.04
CA ASP A 113 6.93 -7.56 7.83
C ASP A 113 6.66 -7.75 9.34
N ALA A 114 5.43 -8.11 9.71
CA ALA A 114 5.06 -8.45 11.09
C ALA A 114 5.84 -9.66 11.62
N GLU A 115 5.98 -10.75 10.84
CA GLU A 115 6.83 -11.89 11.19
C GLU A 115 8.30 -11.48 11.36
N GLY A 116 8.81 -10.59 10.50
CA GLY A 116 10.16 -10.05 10.61
C GLY A 116 10.36 -9.28 11.92
N ALA A 117 9.42 -8.41 12.26
CA ALA A 117 9.44 -7.60 13.48
C ALA A 117 9.34 -8.44 14.76
N LEU A 118 8.54 -9.51 14.76
CA LEU A 118 8.45 -10.47 15.87
C LEU A 118 9.80 -11.14 16.16
N ARG A 119 10.54 -11.56 15.13
CA ARG A 119 11.88 -12.18 15.30
C ARG A 119 12.89 -11.22 15.93
N THR A 120 12.74 -9.93 15.72
CA THR A 120 13.55 -8.89 16.36
C THR A 120 12.97 -8.38 17.68
N ASN A 121 11.85 -8.97 18.14
CA ASN A 121 11.10 -8.57 19.33
C ASN A 121 10.66 -7.10 19.31
N ASP A 122 10.36 -6.56 18.11
CA ASP A 122 9.92 -5.18 17.90
C ASP A 122 8.39 -5.11 17.84
N MET A 123 7.75 -5.28 19.00
CA MET A 123 6.30 -5.35 19.13
C MET A 123 5.53 -4.14 18.57
N PRO A 124 6.00 -2.88 18.70
CA PRO A 124 5.37 -1.74 18.03
C PRO A 124 5.33 -1.88 16.50
N SER A 125 6.40 -2.38 15.89
CA SER A 125 6.43 -2.62 14.45
C SER A 125 5.51 -3.77 14.03
N VAL A 126 5.35 -4.79 14.89
CA VAL A 126 4.36 -5.88 14.68
C VAL A 126 2.94 -5.32 14.68
N ASP A 127 2.60 -4.53 15.70
CA ASP A 127 1.28 -3.88 15.86
C ASP A 127 0.94 -3.03 14.62
N GLN A 128 1.88 -2.17 14.21
CA GLN A 128 1.71 -1.34 13.03
C GLN A 128 1.53 -2.16 11.74
N ALA A 129 2.29 -3.24 11.58
CA ALA A 129 2.19 -4.11 10.41
C ALA A 129 0.85 -4.87 10.37
N LEU A 130 0.32 -5.31 11.52
CA LEU A 130 -0.99 -5.94 11.62
C LEU A 130 -2.13 -4.98 11.29
N ILE A 131 -2.10 -3.75 11.82
CA ILE A 131 -3.09 -2.71 11.48
C ILE A 131 -3.05 -2.41 9.98
N ALA A 132 -1.85 -2.35 9.39
CA ALA A 132 -1.69 -2.09 7.97
C ALA A 132 -2.23 -3.25 7.12
N ALA A 133 -2.03 -4.50 7.56
CA ALA A 133 -2.59 -5.70 6.92
C ALA A 133 -4.11 -5.73 6.97
N ASP A 134 -4.71 -5.38 8.12
CA ASP A 134 -6.17 -5.27 8.27
C ASP A 134 -6.75 -4.22 7.32
N TYR A 135 -6.11 -3.06 7.23
CA TYR A 135 -6.53 -2.00 6.31
C TYR A 135 -6.47 -2.45 4.84
N SER A 136 -5.42 -3.17 4.45
CA SER A 136 -5.31 -3.74 3.09
C SER A 136 -6.40 -4.79 2.83
N LEU A 137 -6.72 -5.63 3.81
CA LEU A 137 -7.83 -6.59 3.70
C LEU A 137 -9.19 -5.89 3.57
N SER A 138 -9.39 -4.79 4.29
CA SER A 138 -10.61 -3.97 4.20
C SER A 138 -10.77 -3.36 2.79
N LEU A 139 -9.67 -2.84 2.22
CA LEU A 139 -9.65 -2.38 0.84
C LEU A 139 -9.94 -3.52 -0.15
N ALA A 140 -9.37 -4.71 0.08
CA ALA A 140 -9.68 -5.88 -0.74
C ALA A 140 -11.18 -6.23 -0.66
N SER A 141 -11.78 -6.23 0.53
CA SER A 141 -13.22 -6.51 0.72
C SER A 141 -14.12 -5.50 0.00
N SER A 142 -13.71 -4.23 -0.06
CA SER A 142 -14.47 -3.19 -0.75
C SER A 142 -14.58 -3.39 -2.26
N HIS A 143 -13.62 -4.10 -2.85
CA HIS A 143 -13.57 -4.43 -4.28
C HIS A 143 -14.01 -5.87 -4.58
N ALA A 144 -14.27 -6.66 -3.54
CA ALA A 144 -14.60 -8.08 -3.63
C ALA A 144 -16.05 -8.32 -4.02
N ASP A 145 -16.25 -9.30 -4.89
CA ASP A 145 -17.57 -9.91 -5.13
C ASP A 145 -18.03 -10.66 -3.88
N ASP A 146 -19.34 -10.87 -3.71
CA ASP A 146 -19.92 -11.46 -2.49
C ASP A 146 -19.37 -12.86 -2.15
N THR A 147 -18.87 -13.61 -3.14
CA THR A 147 -18.20 -14.90 -2.94
C THR A 147 -16.84 -14.77 -2.25
N GLN A 148 -16.13 -13.66 -2.50
CA GLN A 148 -14.79 -13.38 -1.96
C GLN A 148 -14.84 -12.65 -0.60
N LYS A 149 -15.94 -11.96 -0.29
CA LYS A 149 -16.11 -11.28 1.01
C LYS A 149 -16.05 -12.24 2.19
N SER A 150 -16.73 -13.39 2.11
CA SER A 150 -16.79 -14.33 3.24
C SER A 150 -15.41 -14.86 3.68
N PRO A 151 -14.50 -15.26 2.77
CA PRO A 151 -13.11 -15.55 3.13
C PRO A 151 -12.37 -14.35 3.71
N ILE A 152 -12.51 -13.15 3.15
CA ILE A 152 -11.84 -11.93 3.63
C ILE A 152 -12.30 -11.58 5.06
N ASP A 153 -13.59 -11.72 5.36
CA ASP A 153 -14.15 -11.52 6.71
C ASP A 153 -13.63 -12.56 7.72
N GLN A 154 -13.28 -13.77 7.25
CA GLN A 154 -12.61 -14.77 8.09
C GLN A 154 -11.16 -14.37 8.38
N PHE A 155 -10.46 -13.73 7.43
CA PHE A 155 -9.14 -13.16 7.65
C PHE A 155 -9.17 -12.04 8.68
N HIS A 156 -10.10 -11.07 8.56
CA HIS A 156 -10.29 -10.00 9.55
C HIS A 156 -10.41 -10.54 10.97
N ARG A 157 -11.36 -11.46 11.21
CA ARG A 157 -11.58 -12.05 12.54
C ARG A 157 -10.39 -12.85 13.07
N THR A 158 -9.53 -13.34 12.21
CA THR A 158 -8.33 -14.07 12.62
C THR A 158 -7.21 -13.08 12.97
N LEU A 159 -7.07 -12.03 12.18
CA LEU A 159 -6.09 -10.98 12.40
C LEU A 159 -6.41 -10.17 13.67
N ASP A 160 -7.68 -9.84 13.92
CA ASP A 160 -8.14 -9.22 15.17
C ASP A 160 -7.79 -10.06 16.41
N ARG A 161 -7.95 -11.38 16.32
CA ARG A 161 -7.58 -12.30 17.40
C ARG A 161 -6.07 -12.31 17.64
N ILE A 162 -5.28 -12.36 16.57
CA ILE A 162 -3.81 -12.31 16.68
C ILE A 162 -3.36 -10.98 17.27
N HIS A 163 -3.96 -9.87 16.84
CA HIS A 163 -3.68 -8.55 17.36
C HIS A 163 -4.05 -8.42 18.85
N GLY A 164 -5.22 -8.93 19.25
CA GLY A 164 -5.63 -8.96 20.66
C GLY A 164 -4.76 -9.84 21.56
N ASP A 165 -4.28 -10.96 21.03
CA ASP A 165 -3.42 -11.91 21.75
C ASP A 165 -1.94 -11.46 21.80
N LEU A 166 -1.54 -10.47 20.98
CA LEU A 166 -0.14 -10.10 20.73
C LEU A 166 0.67 -9.83 22.01
N TYR A 167 0.07 -9.16 22.98
CA TYR A 167 0.73 -8.83 24.27
C TYR A 167 0.43 -9.84 25.39
N LEU A 168 -0.54 -10.74 25.18
CA LEU A 168 -1.00 -11.70 26.18
C LEU A 168 -0.28 -13.05 26.03
N TYR A 169 -0.06 -13.50 24.80
CA TYR A 169 0.56 -14.78 24.48
C TYR A 169 1.47 -14.64 23.24
N PRO A 170 2.67 -14.06 23.38
CA PRO A 170 3.58 -13.86 22.25
C PRO A 170 4.14 -15.19 21.70
N ASP A 171 4.16 -16.23 22.53
CA ASP A 171 4.63 -17.57 22.15
C ASP A 171 3.76 -18.14 21.02
N HIS A 172 4.43 -18.60 19.96
CA HIS A 172 3.83 -19.16 18.74
C HIS A 172 3.15 -18.16 17.78
N MET A 173 3.24 -16.83 17.98
CA MET A 173 2.67 -15.86 17.03
C MET A 173 3.33 -15.91 15.66
N ASP A 174 4.64 -16.14 15.58
CA ASP A 174 5.35 -16.31 14.31
C ASP A 174 4.74 -17.41 13.44
N THR A 175 4.39 -18.54 14.07
CA THR A 175 3.82 -19.70 13.36
C THR A 175 2.41 -19.41 12.88
N ARG A 176 1.61 -18.71 13.70
CA ARG A 176 0.25 -18.30 13.34
C ARG A 176 0.22 -17.29 12.20
N LEU A 177 1.12 -16.31 12.20
CA LEU A 177 1.24 -15.34 11.10
C LEU A 177 1.69 -16.02 9.80
N ALA A 178 2.66 -16.93 9.88
CA ALA A 178 3.11 -17.69 8.72
C ALA A 178 1.99 -18.55 8.11
N GLN A 179 1.16 -19.19 8.95
CA GLN A 179 -0.02 -19.93 8.50
C GLN A 179 -1.06 -19.01 7.87
N LEU A 180 -1.35 -17.86 8.48
CA LEU A 180 -2.29 -16.87 7.95
C LEU A 180 -1.83 -16.37 6.56
N ARG A 181 -0.54 -16.08 6.42
CA ARG A 181 0.07 -15.66 5.16
C ARG A 181 -0.07 -16.72 4.07
N GLN A 182 0.16 -18.00 4.40
CA GLN A 182 -0.03 -19.11 3.47
C GLN A 182 -1.48 -19.26 3.04
N LEU A 183 -2.43 -19.17 3.98
CA LEU A 183 -3.86 -19.22 3.67
C LEU A 183 -4.28 -18.07 2.75
N LEU A 184 -3.77 -16.86 2.99
CA LEU A 184 -4.09 -15.69 2.17
C LEU A 184 -3.49 -15.85 0.76
N LEU A 185 -2.27 -16.36 0.64
CA LEU A 185 -1.67 -16.70 -0.65
C LEU A 185 -2.47 -17.77 -1.41
N THR A 186 -2.97 -18.80 -0.74
CA THR A 186 -3.83 -19.80 -1.39
C THR A 186 -5.16 -19.20 -1.86
N LEU A 187 -5.72 -18.22 -1.14
CA LEU A 187 -6.94 -17.53 -1.58
C LEU A 187 -6.69 -16.66 -2.82
N VAL A 188 -5.50 -16.05 -2.91
CA VAL A 188 -5.07 -15.26 -4.07
C VAL A 188 -4.80 -16.17 -5.29
N ASP A 189 -4.26 -17.37 -5.07
CA ASP A 189 -3.87 -18.32 -6.13
C ASP A 189 -5.05 -19.20 -6.63
N GLU A 190 -6.13 -19.33 -5.85
CA GLU A 190 -7.42 -19.89 -6.28
C GLU A 190 -8.47 -18.80 -6.59
N PRO A 191 -8.35 -18.02 -7.70
CA PRO A 191 -9.51 -17.32 -8.23
C PRO A 191 -10.44 -18.39 -8.83
N LYS A 192 -11.41 -18.88 -8.04
CA LYS A 192 -12.33 -19.94 -8.48
C LYS A 192 -12.99 -19.57 -9.82
N LYS A 193 -12.76 -20.49 -10.77
CA LYS A 193 -13.44 -20.71 -12.05
C LYS A 193 -14.95 -20.75 -11.93
#